data_AF-A0A9E3R8B6-F1
#
_entry.id   AF-A0A9E3R8B6-F1
#
_cell.length_a   1.000
_cell.length_b   1.000
_cell.length_c   1.000
_cell.angle_alpha   90.00
_cell.angle_beta   90.00
_cell.angle_gamma   90.00
#
_symmetry.space_group_name_H-M   'P 1'
#
loop_
_entity.id
_entity.type
_entity.pdbx_description
1 polymer ?
#
loop_
_entity_poly.entity_id
_entity_poly.type
_entity_poly.pdbx_seq_one_letter_code
_entity_poly.pdbx_strand_id
1 'polypeptide(L)'
;MRWWWLCGVALLACDDKEKVQAAEHLAKAKAQYRALVDAKVPPSSPKFDPVLQELKAVGENTPSSKDARTLEHAVLQARQRPPPPPLAHPEDDAMTEQERALSETCVQYAKALGTADGGMRAVLEAALKDCKAKGRALEEEAHPHGP
;
A
#
# COMPACT_ATOMS: atom_id res chain seq x y z
N MET A 1 7.79 -57.91 34.98
CA MET A 1 7.29 -56.52 34.79
C MET A 1 8.48 -55.59 34.67
N ARG A 2 8.67 -54.88 33.54
CA ARG A 2 9.45 -53.62 33.36
C ARG A 2 9.87 -53.47 31.89
N TRP A 3 8.97 -53.02 31.02
CA TRP A 3 9.35 -52.53 29.69
C TRP A 3 8.30 -51.52 29.17
N TRP A 4 8.20 -50.35 29.82
CA TRP A 4 7.19 -49.35 29.45
C TRP A 4 7.62 -47.88 29.64
N TRP A 5 8.92 -47.58 29.46
CA TRP A 5 9.48 -46.26 29.79
C TRP A 5 10.32 -45.63 28.65
N LEU A 6 10.06 -45.94 27.38
CA LEU A 6 10.87 -45.40 26.26
C LEU A 6 10.10 -44.67 25.15
N CYS A 7 8.79 -44.43 25.26
CA CYS A 7 8.02 -43.73 24.21
C CYS A 7 7.81 -42.20 24.41
N GLY A 8 8.44 -41.57 25.41
CA GLY A 8 8.04 -40.22 25.84
C GLY A 8 8.71 -39.00 25.19
N VAL A 9 9.76 -39.15 24.37
CA VAL A 9 10.66 -38.00 24.06
C VAL A 9 10.58 -37.50 22.60
N ALA A 10 9.75 -38.10 21.74
CA ALA A 10 9.76 -37.78 20.30
C ALA A 10 8.93 -36.54 19.88
N LEU A 11 8.11 -35.96 20.75
CA LEU A 11 7.14 -34.91 20.36
C LEU A 11 7.67 -33.46 20.44
N LEU A 12 8.82 -33.20 21.06
CA LEU A 12 9.32 -31.83 21.24
C LEU A 12 10.25 -31.34 20.12
N ALA A 13 10.80 -32.23 19.30
CA ALA A 13 11.81 -31.86 18.29
C ALA A 13 11.22 -31.43 16.92
N CYS A 14 9.93 -31.66 16.67
CA CYS A 14 9.28 -31.22 15.42
C CYS A 14 8.86 -29.75 15.48
N ASP A 15 8.46 -29.26 16.65
CA ASP A 15 7.91 -27.92 16.86
C ASP A 15 8.98 -26.82 16.63
N ASP A 16 10.22 -27.07 17.06
CA ASP A 16 11.33 -26.12 16.86
C ASP A 16 11.77 -26.00 15.40
N LYS A 17 11.73 -27.09 14.62
CA LYS A 17 12.07 -27.05 13.19
C LYS A 17 11.06 -26.23 12.40
N GLU A 18 9.77 -26.41 12.70
CA GLU A 18 8.70 -25.66 12.05
C GLU A 18 8.78 -24.17 12.36
N LYS A 19 9.07 -23.80 13.61
CA LYS A 19 9.31 -22.39 14.00
C LYS A 19 10.49 -21.75 13.27
N VAL A 20 11.60 -22.48 13.13
CA VAL A 20 12.78 -21.99 12.42
C VAL A 20 12.45 -21.77 10.95
N GLN A 21 11.79 -22.72 10.29
CA GLN A 21 11.36 -22.58 8.89
C GLN A 21 10.39 -21.42 8.70
N ALA A 22 9.42 -21.24 9.61
CA ALA A 22 8.49 -20.13 9.59
C ALA A 22 9.20 -18.76 9.70
N ALA A 23 10.25 -18.67 10.52
CA ALA A 23 11.08 -17.47 10.62
C ALA A 23 11.89 -17.22 9.33
N GLU A 24 12.43 -18.26 8.70
CA GLU A 24 13.15 -18.16 7.42
C GLU A 24 12.24 -17.67 6.28
N HIS A 25 11.03 -18.22 6.17
CA HIS A 25 10.03 -17.79 5.20
C HIS A 25 9.65 -16.32 5.39
N LEU A 26 9.42 -15.89 6.64
CA LEU A 26 9.11 -14.49 6.94
C LEU A 26 10.28 -13.55 6.61
N ALA A 27 11.51 -13.95 6.92
CA ALA A 27 12.70 -13.15 6.61
C ALA A 27 12.89 -13.01 5.09
N LYS A 28 12.70 -14.09 4.34
CA LYS A 28 12.77 -14.11 2.87
C LYS A 28 11.69 -13.23 2.25
N ALA A 29 10.45 -13.33 2.73
CA ALA A 29 9.35 -12.46 2.29
C ALA A 29 9.66 -10.98 2.53
N LYS A 30 10.15 -10.62 3.73
CA LYS A 30 10.53 -9.24 4.08
C LYS A 30 11.66 -8.72 3.17
N ALA A 31 12.65 -9.55 2.85
CA ALA A 31 13.75 -9.17 1.96
C ALA A 31 13.28 -8.94 0.52
N GLN A 32 12.47 -9.84 -0.02
CA GLN A 32 11.89 -9.70 -1.37
C GLN A 32 10.98 -8.48 -1.46
N TYR A 33 10.12 -8.27 -0.46
CA TYR A 33 9.24 -7.11 -0.38
C TYR A 33 10.05 -5.80 -0.45
N ARG A 34 11.10 -5.67 0.39
CA ARG A 34 11.98 -4.50 0.38
C ARG A 34 12.62 -4.27 -0.98
N ALA A 35 13.18 -5.31 -1.60
CA ALA A 35 13.80 -5.21 -2.91
C ALA A 35 12.82 -4.70 -4.00
N LEU A 36 11.55 -5.13 -3.94
CA LEU A 36 10.52 -4.67 -4.89
C LEU A 36 10.12 -3.21 -4.63
N VAL A 37 9.99 -2.83 -3.36
CA VAL A 37 9.68 -1.44 -2.96
C VAL A 37 10.82 -0.50 -3.35
N ASP A 38 12.07 -0.87 -3.07
CA ASP A 38 13.26 -0.09 -3.43
C ASP A 38 13.40 0.06 -4.95
N ALA A 39 13.04 -0.98 -5.71
CA ALA A 39 12.97 -0.96 -7.17
C ALA A 39 11.73 -0.23 -7.72
N LYS A 40 10.89 0.36 -6.86
CA LYS A 40 9.65 1.08 -7.21
C LYS A 40 8.70 0.24 -8.07
N VAL A 41 8.67 -1.07 -7.84
CA VAL A 41 7.74 -1.96 -8.55
C VAL A 41 6.32 -1.67 -8.05
N PRO A 42 5.34 -1.47 -8.95
CA PRO A 42 3.97 -1.22 -8.53
C PRO A 42 3.42 -2.42 -7.75
N PRO A 43 2.67 -2.21 -6.65
CA PRO A 43 2.13 -3.30 -5.81
C PRO A 43 1.24 -4.29 -6.56
N SER A 44 0.53 -3.81 -7.60
CA SER A 44 -0.30 -4.61 -8.51
C SER A 44 0.49 -5.54 -9.42
N SER A 45 1.83 -5.46 -9.43
CA SER A 45 2.68 -6.32 -10.23
C SER A 45 2.64 -7.77 -9.73
N PRO A 46 2.63 -8.76 -10.65
CA PRO A 46 2.78 -10.18 -10.28
C PRO A 46 4.13 -10.49 -9.65
N LYS A 47 5.11 -9.57 -9.71
CA LYS A 47 6.38 -9.69 -8.98
C LYS A 47 6.22 -9.78 -7.46
N PHE A 48 5.07 -9.35 -6.91
CA PHE A 48 4.73 -9.51 -5.50
C PHE A 48 4.09 -10.87 -5.18
N ASP A 49 3.75 -11.72 -6.17
CA ASP A 49 3.17 -13.05 -5.93
C ASP A 49 4.11 -13.99 -5.16
N PRO A 50 5.44 -14.03 -5.43
CA PRO A 50 6.38 -14.79 -4.61
C PRO A 50 6.41 -14.34 -3.15
N VAL A 51 6.27 -13.03 -2.88
CA VAL A 51 6.20 -12.50 -1.50
C VAL A 51 4.98 -13.09 -0.78
N LEU A 52 3.82 -13.10 -1.44
CA LEU A 52 2.60 -13.67 -0.87
C LEU A 52 2.73 -15.19 -0.65
N GLN A 53 3.41 -15.91 -1.54
CA GLN A 53 3.66 -17.35 -1.38
C GLN A 53 4.54 -17.63 -0.15
N GLU A 54 5.62 -16.86 0.04
CA GLU A 54 6.50 -17.00 1.20
C GLU A 54 5.76 -16.66 2.51
N LEU A 55 4.91 -15.63 2.51
CA LEU A 55 4.10 -15.28 3.69
C LEU A 55 3.10 -16.37 4.05
N LYS A 56 2.49 -17.02 3.05
CA LYS A 56 1.60 -18.15 3.26
C LYS A 56 2.33 -19.39 3.80
N ALA A 57 3.59 -19.58 3.41
CA ALA A 57 4.42 -20.70 3.87
C ALA A 57 4.85 -20.61 5.34
N VAL A 58 4.68 -19.44 5.99
CA VAL A 58 4.95 -19.26 7.43
C VAL A 58 4.02 -20.11 8.32
N GLY A 59 2.86 -20.50 7.79
CA GLY A 59 1.89 -21.33 8.51
C GLY A 59 1.13 -20.58 9.60
N GLU A 60 0.09 -21.23 10.13
CA GLU A 60 -0.72 -20.72 11.23
C GLU A 60 -0.16 -21.22 12.58
N ASN A 61 -0.36 -20.45 13.65
CA ASN A 61 0.08 -20.79 15.01
C ASN A 61 1.61 -20.79 15.26
N THR A 62 2.40 -20.20 14.37
CA THR A 62 3.83 -19.95 14.62
C THR A 62 4.02 -18.55 15.22
N PRO A 63 5.13 -18.28 15.95
CA PRO A 63 5.43 -16.94 16.45
C PRO A 63 5.47 -15.88 15.34
N SER A 64 5.82 -16.29 14.11
CA SER A 64 5.92 -15.46 12.91
C SER A 64 4.57 -15.20 12.21
N SER A 65 3.51 -15.93 12.55
CA SER A 65 2.22 -15.85 11.84
C SER A 65 1.58 -14.45 11.91
N LYS A 66 1.69 -13.75 13.04
CA LYS A 66 1.10 -12.40 13.18
C LYS A 66 1.76 -11.42 12.22
N ASP A 67 3.09 -11.38 12.22
CA ASP A 67 3.89 -10.54 11.33
C ASP A 67 3.63 -10.87 9.85
N ALA A 68 3.55 -12.16 9.52
CA ALA A 68 3.28 -12.61 8.16
C ALA A 68 1.91 -12.13 7.66
N ARG A 69 0.86 -12.29 8.47
CA ARG A 69 -0.49 -11.82 8.14
C ARG A 69 -0.56 -10.29 8.02
N THR A 70 0.13 -9.56 8.88
CA THR A 70 0.19 -8.09 8.78
C THR A 70 0.81 -7.66 7.46
N LEU A 71 1.94 -8.28 7.06
CA LEU A 71 2.60 -7.94 5.80
C LEU A 71 1.77 -8.40 4.58
N GLU A 72 1.16 -9.58 4.64
CA GLU A 72 0.27 -10.09 3.59
C GLU A 72 -0.91 -9.14 3.35
N HIS A 73 -1.57 -8.71 4.43
CA HIS A 73 -2.66 -7.76 4.35
C HIS A 73 -2.21 -6.43 3.73
N ALA A 74 -1.04 -5.91 4.14
CA ALA A 74 -0.50 -4.67 3.57
C ALA A 74 -0.25 -4.80 2.06
N VAL A 75 0.33 -5.91 1.60
CA VAL A 75 0.57 -6.15 0.16
C VAL A 75 -0.76 -6.26 -0.60
N LEU A 76 -1.76 -6.95 -0.04
CA LEU A 76 -3.07 -7.09 -0.67
C LEU A 76 -3.87 -5.79 -0.70
N GLN A 77 -3.78 -4.96 0.35
CA GLN A 77 -4.40 -3.64 0.36
C GLN A 77 -3.75 -2.71 -0.66
N ALA A 78 -2.41 -2.68 -0.73
CA ALA A 78 -1.68 -1.88 -1.71
C ALA A 78 -1.98 -2.30 -3.17
N ARG A 79 -2.42 -3.54 -3.39
CA ARG A 79 -2.89 -4.04 -4.69
C ARG A 79 -4.28 -3.53 -5.08
N GLN A 80 -5.10 -3.15 -4.11
CA GLN A 80 -6.42 -2.60 -4.38
C GLN A 80 -6.25 -1.19 -4.94
N ARG A 81 -6.96 -0.90 -6.02
CA ARG A 81 -7.03 0.46 -6.54
C ARG A 81 -7.87 1.28 -5.56
N PRO A 82 -7.34 2.36 -4.95
CA PRO A 82 -8.15 3.21 -4.11
C PRO A 82 -9.36 3.73 -4.91
N PRO A 83 -10.53 3.87 -4.29
CA PRO A 83 -11.68 4.46 -4.95
C PRO A 83 -11.29 5.84 -5.49
N PRO A 84 -11.85 6.28 -6.63
CA PRO A 84 -11.65 7.65 -7.06
C PRO A 84 -12.07 8.60 -5.93
N PRO A 85 -11.29 9.66 -5.66
CA PRO A 85 -11.64 10.60 -4.60
C PRO A 85 -13.06 11.14 -4.84
N PRO A 86 -13.84 11.38 -3.78
CA PRO A 86 -15.19 11.91 -3.94
C PRO A 86 -15.14 13.25 -4.68
N LEU A 87 -16.10 13.48 -5.58
CA LEU A 87 -16.22 14.76 -6.30
C LEU A 87 -16.59 15.93 -5.38
N ALA A 88 -17.16 15.62 -4.21
CA ALA A 88 -17.41 16.57 -3.14
C ALA A 88 -16.30 16.43 -2.10
N HIS A 89 -15.60 17.52 -1.80
CA HIS A 89 -14.76 17.61 -0.62
C HIS A 89 -15.67 17.95 0.57
N PRO A 90 -15.97 17.03 1.50
CA PRO A 90 -16.75 17.34 2.70
C PRO A 90 -16.00 18.30 3.66
N GLU A 91 -14.79 18.70 3.31
CA GLU A 91 -13.80 19.46 4.09
C GLU A 91 -13.72 20.94 3.67
N ASP A 92 -14.68 21.52 2.94
CA ASP A 92 -14.58 22.94 2.49
C ASP A 92 -14.31 23.91 3.67
N ASP A 93 -14.68 23.53 4.90
CA ASP A 93 -14.38 24.26 6.14
C ASP A 93 -12.98 23.98 6.73
N ALA A 94 -12.32 22.87 6.37
CA ALA A 94 -11.01 22.44 6.86
C ALA A 94 -9.85 22.72 5.88
N MET A 95 -10.13 23.24 4.68
CA MET A 95 -9.09 23.65 3.73
C MET A 95 -8.23 24.78 4.30
N THR A 96 -6.91 24.60 4.22
CA THR A 96 -5.95 25.69 4.42
C THR A 96 -6.16 26.79 3.38
N GLU A 97 -5.71 28.00 3.68
CA GLU A 97 -5.82 29.13 2.75
C GLU A 97 -5.12 28.85 1.41
N GLN A 98 -4.02 28.09 1.46
CA GLN A 98 -3.27 27.66 0.28
C GLN A 98 -4.05 26.65 -0.58
N GLU A 99 -4.69 25.66 0.04
CA GLU A 99 -5.54 24.70 -0.67
C GLU A 99 -6.77 25.39 -1.27
N ARG A 100 -7.38 26.33 -0.53
CA ARG A 100 -8.52 27.10 -1.02
C ARG A 100 -8.15 27.93 -2.25
N ALA A 101 -7.05 28.69 -2.17
CA ALA A 101 -6.56 29.50 -3.30
C ALA A 101 -6.22 28.65 -4.54
N LEU A 102 -5.64 27.47 -4.33
CA LEU A 102 -5.33 26.55 -5.42
C LEU A 102 -6.60 25.94 -6.03
N SER A 103 -7.56 25.53 -5.21
CA SER A 103 -8.86 25.00 -5.66
C SER A 103 -9.64 26.04 -6.46
N GLU A 104 -9.73 27.28 -5.97
CA GLU A 104 -10.34 28.39 -6.71
C GLU A 104 -9.65 28.62 -8.07
N THR A 105 -8.32 28.58 -8.10
CA THR A 105 -7.54 28.72 -9.34
C THR A 105 -7.85 27.60 -10.35
N CYS A 106 -7.94 26.35 -9.88
CA CYS A 106 -8.31 25.21 -10.71
C CYS A 106 -9.74 25.36 -11.26
N VAL A 107 -10.68 25.85 -10.44
CA VAL A 107 -12.06 26.13 -10.86
C VAL A 107 -12.10 27.23 -11.93
N GLN A 108 -11.30 28.28 -11.80
CA GLN A 108 -11.23 29.34 -12.81
C GLN A 108 -10.68 28.82 -14.15
N TYR A 109 -9.63 27.99 -14.15
CA TYR A 109 -9.13 27.37 -15.37
C TYR A 109 -10.16 26.43 -16.00
N ALA A 110 -10.90 25.65 -15.20
CA ALA A 110 -11.94 24.78 -15.70
C ALA A 110 -13.11 25.56 -16.33
N LYS A 111 -13.54 26.66 -15.70
CA LYS A 111 -14.56 27.57 -16.25
C LYS A 111 -14.08 28.20 -17.56
N ALA A 112 -12.87 28.74 -17.58
CA ALA A 112 -12.26 29.34 -18.78
C ALA A 112 -12.12 28.32 -19.91
N LEU A 113 -11.79 27.06 -19.60
CA LEU A 113 -11.70 25.97 -20.58
C LEU A 113 -13.06 25.64 -21.21
N GLY A 114 -14.14 25.72 -20.43
CA GLY A 114 -15.51 25.52 -20.90
C GLY A 114 -15.96 26.56 -21.93
N THR A 115 -15.30 27.72 -21.97
CA THR A 115 -15.61 28.84 -22.88
C THR A 115 -14.48 29.20 -23.84
N ALA A 116 -13.39 28.42 -23.86
CA ALA A 116 -12.19 28.73 -24.65
C ALA A 116 -12.18 28.07 -26.03
N ASP A 117 -11.84 28.86 -27.05
CA ASP A 117 -11.66 28.42 -28.42
C ASP A 117 -10.18 28.32 -28.82
N GLY A 118 -9.89 27.46 -29.80
CA GLY A 118 -8.60 27.41 -30.50
C GLY A 118 -7.38 27.15 -29.59
N GLY A 119 -6.25 27.80 -29.91
CA GLY A 119 -4.96 27.57 -29.24
C GLY A 119 -4.94 27.87 -27.73
N MET A 120 -5.88 28.68 -27.24
CA MET A 120 -6.05 28.95 -25.80
C MET A 120 -6.53 27.72 -25.02
N ARG A 121 -7.27 26.82 -25.69
CA ARG A 121 -7.77 25.59 -25.08
C ARG A 121 -6.63 24.69 -24.61
N ALA A 122 -5.61 24.48 -25.45
CA ALA A 122 -4.46 23.65 -25.10
C ALA A 122 -3.65 24.23 -23.92
N VAL A 123 -3.53 25.55 -23.85
CA VAL A 123 -2.88 26.25 -22.74
C VAL A 123 -3.66 26.07 -21.44
N LEU A 124 -4.99 26.19 -21.49
CA LEU A 124 -5.87 26.00 -20.33
C LEU A 124 -5.95 24.53 -19.89
N GLU A 125 -5.89 23.57 -20.81
CA GLU A 125 -5.79 22.14 -20.48
C GLU A 125 -4.49 21.83 -19.74
N ALA A 126 -3.36 22.39 -20.20
CA ALA A 126 -2.08 22.24 -19.52
C ALA A 126 -2.08 22.91 -18.13
N ALA A 127 -2.61 24.14 -18.03
CA ALA A 127 -2.72 24.86 -16.77
C ALA A 127 -3.64 24.14 -15.76
N LEU A 128 -4.78 23.63 -16.22
CA LEU A 128 -5.70 22.84 -15.38
C LEU A 128 -5.05 21.52 -14.92
N LYS A 129 -4.29 20.86 -15.80
CA LYS A 129 -3.56 19.64 -15.45
C LYS A 129 -2.49 19.90 -14.37
N ASP A 130 -1.73 20.98 -14.51
CA ASP A 130 -0.72 21.38 -13.53
C ASP A 130 -1.36 21.76 -12.18
N CYS A 131 -2.44 22.53 -12.21
CA CYS A 131 -3.21 22.90 -11.02
C CYS A 131 -3.70 21.67 -10.24
N LYS A 132 -4.27 20.68 -10.94
CA LYS A 132 -4.70 19.41 -10.34
C LYS A 132 -3.54 18.57 -9.79
N ALA A 133 -2.35 18.66 -10.39
CA ALA A 133 -1.17 17.95 -9.89
C ALA A 133 -0.66 18.56 -8.58
N LYS A 134 -0.63 19.89 -8.49
CA LYS A 134 -0.30 20.60 -7.25
C LYS A 134 -1.28 20.31 -6.13
N GLY A 135 -2.57 20.20 -6.43
CA GLY A 135 -3.60 19.86 -5.44
C GLY A 135 -3.37 18.48 -4.82
N ARG A 136 -3.04 17.48 -5.66
CA ARG A 136 -2.71 16.13 -5.16
C ARG A 136 -1.44 16.11 -4.31
N ALA A 137 -0.42 16.87 -4.68
CA ALA A 137 0.81 16.95 -3.89
C ALA A 137 0.53 17.55 -2.48
N LEU A 138 -0.27 18.61 -2.40
CA LEU A 138 -0.69 19.20 -1.13
C LEU A 138 -1.50 18.21 -0.27
N GLU A 139 -2.41 17.45 -0.88
CA GLU A 139 -3.19 16.41 -0.19
C GLU A 139 -2.30 15.26 0.32
N GLU A 140 -1.32 14.82 -0.48
CA GLU A 140 -0.31 13.83 -0.09
C GLU A 140 0.60 14.34 1.05
N GLU A 141 0.94 15.63 1.07
CA GLU A 141 1.71 16.27 2.14
C GLU A 141 0.89 16.43 3.44
N ALA A 142 -0.40 16.73 3.34
CA ALA A 142 -1.31 16.86 4.47
C ALA A 142 -1.65 15.51 5.12
N HIS A 143 -1.65 14.42 4.33
CA HIS A 143 -1.95 13.07 4.79
C HIS A 143 -0.84 12.07 4.38
N PRO A 144 0.36 12.15 4.98
CA PRO A 144 1.49 11.31 4.61
C PRO A 144 1.23 9.80 4.83
N HIS A 145 0.21 9.46 5.62
CA HIS A 145 -0.29 8.10 5.84
C HIS A 145 -1.81 8.11 6.11
N GLY A 146 -2.63 8.33 5.09
CA GLY A 146 -4.06 7.97 5.10
C GLY A 146 -4.26 6.54 4.57
N PRO A 147 -5.20 5.74 5.13
CA PRO A 147 -5.33 4.29 4.91
C PRO A 147 -5.58 3.86 3.46
#